data_AF-A0A2V8D7K2-F1
#
_entry.id   AF-A0A2V8D7K2-F1
#
_cell.length_a   1.000
_cell.length_b   1.000
_cell.length_c   1.000
_cell.angle_alpha   90.00
_cell.angle_beta   90.00
_cell.angle_gamma   90.00
#
_symmetry.space_group_name_H-M   'P 1'
#
loop_
_entity.id
_entity.type
_entity.pdbx_description
1 polymer ?
#
loop_
_entity_poly.entity_id
_entity_poly.type
_entity_poly.pdbx_seq_one_letter_code
_entity_poly.pdbx_strand_id
1 'polypeptide(L)'
;MAGANALEDKETRLGPLPQARRAEQARDFTSFHNYVALPRSEAFRIEYWALEEAKLQRMPPERELSRKIALVVGGGSGIGREVALEIVRRGGHVVVA
;
A
#
# COMPACT_ATOMS: atom_id res chain seq x y z
N MET A 1 -13.24 18.83 -17.00
CA MET A 1 -12.48 18.15 -18.09
C MET A 1 -13.34 16.99 -18.55
N ALA A 2 -13.65 16.88 -19.84
CA ALA A 2 -14.31 15.69 -20.35
C ALA A 2 -13.36 14.50 -20.09
N GLY A 3 -13.81 13.48 -19.35
CA GLY A 3 -12.97 12.34 -18.98
C GLY A 3 -12.51 11.55 -20.21
N ALA A 4 -11.58 10.62 -20.02
CA ALA A 4 -11.01 9.78 -21.09
C ALA A 4 -12.05 9.02 -21.96
N ASN A 5 -13.30 8.96 -21.52
CA ASN A 5 -14.41 8.25 -22.18
C ASN A 5 -15.29 9.16 -23.06
N ALA A 6 -15.02 10.47 -23.10
CA ALA A 6 -15.96 11.44 -23.67
C ALA A 6 -15.94 11.55 -25.21
N LEU A 7 -15.01 10.84 -25.87
CA LEU A 7 -14.75 10.95 -27.32
C LEU A 7 -14.72 9.58 -28.01
N GLU A 8 -15.36 8.56 -27.45
CA GLU A 8 -15.38 7.22 -28.04
C GLU A 8 -16.32 7.12 -29.23
N ASP A 9 -15.76 6.77 -30.40
CA ASP A 9 -16.48 6.03 -31.44
C ASP A 9 -16.44 4.53 -31.09
N LYS A 10 -17.58 3.84 -31.24
CA LYS A 10 -17.80 2.45 -30.77
C LYS A 10 -16.95 1.36 -31.46
N GLU A 11 -16.08 1.72 -32.39
CA GLU A 11 -15.34 0.75 -33.21
C GLU A 11 -13.88 0.66 -32.79
N THR A 12 -13.67 -0.16 -31.76
CA THR A 12 -12.33 -0.52 -31.32
C THR A 12 -12.17 -2.02 -31.25
N ARG A 13 -11.99 -2.66 -32.41
CA ARG A 13 -11.43 -4.01 -32.48
C ARG A 13 -10.59 -4.14 -33.73
N LEU A 14 -9.46 -4.84 -33.62
CA LEU A 14 -9.06 -5.93 -34.53
C LEU A 14 -7.71 -6.51 -34.09
N GLY A 15 -7.75 -7.69 -33.44
CA GLY A 15 -6.57 -8.53 -33.20
C GLY A 15 -6.50 -9.14 -31.78
N PRO A 16 -5.79 -10.27 -31.60
CA PRO A 16 -5.51 -10.80 -30.27
C PRO A 16 -4.70 -9.78 -29.48
N LEU A 17 -5.23 -9.36 -28.33
CA LEU A 17 -4.55 -8.41 -27.45
C LEU A 17 -3.30 -9.04 -26.84
N PRO A 18 -2.15 -8.35 -26.79
CA PRO A 18 -0.92 -8.88 -26.21
C PRO A 18 -1.06 -9.17 -24.70
N GLN A 19 -2.03 -8.54 -24.02
CA GLN A 19 -2.35 -8.78 -22.62
C GLN A 19 -3.14 -10.09 -22.39
N ALA A 20 -3.76 -10.64 -23.44
CA ALA A 20 -4.51 -11.88 -23.36
C ALA A 20 -3.57 -13.09 -23.51
N ARG A 21 -3.59 -14.01 -22.52
CA ARG A 21 -2.77 -15.24 -22.59
C ARG A 21 -3.20 -16.18 -23.71
N ARG A 22 -4.49 -16.16 -24.08
CA ARG A 22 -5.08 -16.89 -25.21
C ARG A 22 -5.90 -15.93 -26.05
N ALA A 23 -5.88 -16.08 -27.38
CA ALA A 23 -6.59 -15.19 -28.31
C ALA A 23 -8.08 -15.02 -27.99
N GLU A 24 -8.75 -16.09 -27.57
CA GLU A 24 -10.15 -16.08 -27.14
C GLU A 24 -10.45 -15.18 -25.95
N GLN A 25 -9.48 -14.90 -25.08
CA GLN A 25 -9.65 -14.05 -23.91
C GLN A 25 -9.66 -12.56 -24.27
N ALA A 26 -9.26 -12.19 -25.48
CA ALA A 26 -9.26 -10.80 -25.92
C ALA A 26 -10.65 -10.16 -25.89
N ARG A 27 -11.74 -10.95 -25.92
CA ARG A 27 -13.12 -10.47 -25.79
C ARG A 27 -13.48 -9.92 -24.41
N ASP A 28 -12.74 -10.33 -23.38
CA ASP A 28 -12.98 -9.93 -21.98
C ASP A 28 -12.34 -8.58 -21.64
N PHE A 29 -11.58 -8.01 -22.58
CA PHE A 29 -10.88 -6.74 -22.41
C PHE A 29 -11.61 -5.63 -23.16
N THR A 30 -11.62 -4.44 -22.55
CA THR A 30 -12.10 -3.21 -23.17
C THR A 30 -10.90 -2.32 -23.47
N SER A 31 -10.78 -1.87 -24.72
CA SER A 31 -9.74 -0.93 -25.13
C SER A 31 -10.31 0.49 -25.19
N PHE A 32 -9.66 1.40 -24.50
CA PHE A 32 -9.94 2.82 -24.58
C PHE A 32 -8.92 3.48 -25.49
N HIS A 33 -9.37 4.40 -26.33
CA HIS A 33 -8.51 5.23 -27.17
C HIS A 33 -8.65 6.67 -26.66
N ASN A 34 -7.63 7.51 -26.85
CA ASN A 34 -7.62 8.89 -26.35
C ASN A 34 -7.53 9.02 -24.81
N TYR A 35 -6.67 8.22 -24.17
CA TYR A 35 -6.30 8.46 -22.78
C TYR A 35 -5.56 9.79 -22.65
N VAL A 36 -6.19 10.76 -21.98
CA VAL A 36 -5.56 12.01 -21.59
C VAL A 36 -5.22 11.92 -20.11
N ALA A 37 -3.92 11.94 -19.79
CA ALA A 37 -3.47 12.03 -18.42
C ALA A 37 -3.97 13.32 -17.78
N LEU A 38 -4.26 13.27 -16.47
CA LEU A 38 -4.57 14.48 -15.71
C LEU A 38 -3.39 15.47 -15.82
N PRO A 39 -3.65 16.79 -15.88
CA PRO A 39 -2.63 17.80 -15.73
C PRO A 39 -1.82 17.53 -14.46
N ARG A 40 -0.50 17.72 -14.53
CA ARG A 40 0.42 17.44 -13.41
C ARG A 40 0.00 18.14 -12.12
N SER A 41 -0.61 19.33 -12.22
CA SER A 41 -1.16 20.07 -11.08
C SER A 41 -2.36 19.38 -10.43
N GLU A 42 -3.25 18.77 -11.22
CA GLU A 42 -4.40 18.01 -10.69
C GLU A 42 -3.95 16.67 -10.12
N ALA A 43 -3.05 15.97 -10.82
CA ALA A 43 -2.42 14.74 -10.30
C ALA A 43 -1.74 15.01 -8.94
N PHE A 44 -0.93 16.07 -8.85
CA PHE A 44 -0.28 16.49 -7.60
C PHE A 44 -1.29 16.79 -6.48
N ARG A 45 -2.40 17.47 -6.80
CA ARG A 45 -3.46 17.80 -5.82
C ARG A 45 -4.24 16.58 -5.32
N ILE A 46 -4.31 15.49 -6.09
CA ILE A 46 -4.91 14.22 -5.66
C ILE A 46 -3.88 13.40 -4.87
N GLU A 47 -2.62 13.42 -5.29
CA GLU A 47 -1.55 12.60 -4.73
C GLU A 47 -1.02 13.09 -3.38
N TYR A 48 -1.37 14.30 -2.91
CA TYR A 48 -0.77 14.85 -1.70
C TYR A 48 -1.64 14.78 -0.44
N TRP A 49 -1.17 13.91 0.46
CA TRP A 49 -1.30 13.87 1.91
C TRP A 49 -2.68 13.57 2.51
N ALA A 50 -3.77 14.22 2.12
CA ALA A 50 -5.01 14.13 2.92
C ALA A 50 -5.55 12.68 3.05
N LEU A 51 -5.47 11.88 1.99
CA LEU A 51 -5.89 10.47 2.04
C LEU A 51 -4.89 9.57 2.76
N GLU A 52 -3.59 9.86 2.67
CA GLU A 52 -2.54 9.08 3.34
C GLU A 52 -2.46 9.42 4.84
N GLU A 53 -2.59 10.70 5.18
CA GLU A 53 -2.76 11.20 6.53
C GLU A 53 -4.06 10.67 7.15
N ALA A 54 -5.16 10.62 6.40
CA ALA A 54 -6.39 9.98 6.87
C ALA A 54 -6.20 8.48 7.14
N LYS A 55 -5.31 7.78 6.42
CA LYS A 55 -4.93 6.39 6.77
C LYS A 55 -4.13 6.36 8.06
N LEU A 56 -3.11 7.22 8.20
CA LEU A 56 -2.29 7.31 9.42
C LEU A 56 -3.14 7.67 10.66
N GLN A 57 -4.10 8.59 10.54
CA GLN A 57 -5.03 8.97 11.61
C GLN A 57 -5.96 7.83 12.01
N ARG A 58 -6.27 6.90 11.10
CA ARG A 58 -7.07 5.70 11.39
C ARG A 58 -6.24 4.56 11.99
N MET A 59 -4.91 4.65 11.98
CA MET A 59 -4.07 3.62 12.59
C MET A 59 -4.24 3.67 14.11
N PRO A 60 -4.31 2.51 14.78
CA PRO A 60 -4.23 2.47 16.25
C PRO A 60 -2.97 3.19 16.74
N PRO A 61 -3.02 3.81 17.93
CA PRO A 61 -1.83 4.41 18.52
C PRO A 61 -0.73 3.36 18.67
N GLU A 62 0.51 3.78 18.41
CA GLU A 62 1.65 2.91 18.61
C GLU A 62 1.75 2.47 20.08
N ARG A 63 2.24 1.24 20.29
CA ARG A 63 2.55 0.77 21.64
C ARG A 63 3.76 1.53 22.18
N GLU A 64 3.86 1.65 23.50
CA GLU A 64 4.88 2.44 24.21
C GLU A 64 6.32 2.20 23.72
N LEU A 65 6.69 0.96 23.41
CA LEU A 65 8.03 0.59 22.97
C LEU A 65 8.11 0.25 21.48
N SER A 66 7.13 0.67 20.69
CA SER A 66 7.14 0.42 19.25
C SER A 66 8.41 0.98 18.61
N ARG A 67 9.00 0.21 17.69
CA ARG A 67 10.23 0.55 16.96
C ARG A 67 11.47 0.76 17.86
N LYS A 68 11.43 0.30 19.11
CA LYS A 68 12.60 0.27 20.01
C LYS A 68 13.22 -1.12 20.02
N ILE A 69 14.55 -1.17 20.13
CA ILE A 69 15.33 -2.40 20.29
C ILE A 69 16.04 -2.32 21.63
N ALA A 70 15.90 -3.36 22.47
CA ALA A 70 16.53 -3.47 23.77
C ALA A 70 17.43 -4.70 23.85
N LEU A 71 18.59 -4.57 24.49
CA LEU A 71 19.44 -5.69 24.89
C LEU A 71 19.15 -6.03 26.36
N VAL A 72 18.78 -7.27 26.63
CA VAL A 72 18.53 -7.77 28.00
C VAL A 72 19.56 -8.84 28.33
N VAL A 73 20.52 -8.47 29.20
CA VAL A 73 21.52 -9.39 29.74
C VAL A 73 20.94 -10.18 30.91
N GLY A 74 21.17 -11.49 30.96
CA GLY A 74 20.55 -12.38 31.94
C GLY A 74 19.07 -12.64 31.66
N GLY A 75 18.61 -12.44 30.42
CA GLY A 75 17.20 -12.57 30.05
C GLY A 75 16.66 -14.00 29.95
N GLY A 76 17.49 -15.01 30.25
CA GLY A 76 17.12 -16.42 30.14
C GLY A 76 16.18 -16.94 31.24
N SER A 77 16.15 -16.29 32.41
CA SER A 77 15.32 -16.72 33.53
C SER A 77 14.96 -15.57 34.49
N GLY A 78 14.11 -15.86 35.48
CA GLY A 78 13.77 -14.94 36.56
C GLY A 78 13.30 -13.57 36.09
N ILE A 79 13.85 -12.52 36.71
CA ILE A 79 13.49 -11.12 36.44
C ILE A 79 13.86 -10.72 35.02
N GLY A 80 15.04 -11.11 34.53
CA GLY A 80 15.49 -10.76 33.18
C GLY A 80 14.53 -11.29 32.11
N ARG A 81 14.04 -12.52 32.28
CA ARG A 81 13.02 -13.10 31.38
C ARG A 81 11.72 -12.31 31.41
N GLU A 82 11.22 -11.94 32.59
CA GLU A 82 9.96 -11.20 32.69
C GLU A 82 10.08 -9.79 32.10
N VAL A 83 11.23 -9.13 32.27
CA VAL A 83 11.53 -7.84 31.64
C VAL A 83 11.54 -7.96 30.10
N ALA A 84 12.20 -8.99 29.55
CA ALA A 84 12.20 -9.21 28.10
C ALA A 84 10.78 -9.45 27.55
N LEU A 85 9.96 -10.23 28.25
CA LEU A 85 8.56 -10.46 27.87
C LEU A 85 7.73 -9.18 27.94
N GLU A 86 7.92 -8.36 28.97
CA GLU A 86 7.21 -7.09 29.13
C GLU A 86 7.55 -6.09 28.02
N ILE A 87 8.81 -6.02 27.60
CA ILE A 87 9.24 -5.18 26.47
C ILE A 87 8.52 -5.58 25.18
N VAL A 88 8.43 -6.89 24.90
CA VAL A 88 7.73 -7.43 23.72
C VAL A 88 6.23 -7.16 23.79
N ARG A 89 5.60 -7.31 24.96
CA ARG A 89 4.18 -6.98 25.15
C ARG A 89 3.88 -5.53 24.80
N ARG A 90 4.79 -4.62 25.17
CA ARG A 90 4.75 -3.18 24.85
C ARG A 90 5.21 -2.83 23.44
N GLY A 91 5.46 -3.82 22.58
CA GLY A 91 5.75 -3.62 21.16
C GLY A 91 7.22 -3.37 20.82
N GLY A 92 8.13 -3.55 21.78
CA GLY A 92 9.57 -3.49 21.53
C GLY A 92 10.14 -4.81 21.01
N HIS A 93 11.33 -4.73 20.43
CA HIS A 93 12.13 -5.89 20.03
C HIS A 93 13.25 -6.12 21.03
N VAL A 94 13.58 -7.39 21.29
CA VAL A 94 14.60 -7.74 22.30
C VAL A 94 15.70 -8.62 21.70
N VAL A 95 16.94 -8.36 22.12
CA VAL A 95 18.05 -9.29 22.03
C VAL A 95 18.34 -9.78 23.45
N VAL A 96 18.43 -11.10 23.63
CA VAL A 96 18.72 -11.71 24.92
C VAL A 96 20.15 -12.21 24.91
N ALA A 97 20.92 -11.85 25.94
CA ALA A 97 22.32 -12.24 26.13
C ALA A 97 22.56 -12.78 27.55
#